data_AF-A0A0K0D359-F1
#
_entry.id   AF-A0A0K0D359-F1
#
_cell.length_a   1.000
_cell.length_b   1.000
_cell.length_c   1.000
_cell.angle_alpha   90.00
_cell.angle_beta   90.00
_cell.angle_gamma   90.00
#
_symmetry.space_group_name_H-M   'P 1'
#
loop_
_entity.id
_entity.type
_entity.pdbx_description
1 polymer ?
#
loop_
_entity_poly.entity_id
_entity_poly.type
_entity_poly.pdbx_seq_one_letter_code
_entity_poly.pdbx_strand_id
1 'polypeptide(L)' 'MLPSAFRDAQIISKPDVYMFILDSTSSFMAKRSLPKTIAYLKSIGGVQMEFLNKVGDNSRPNGFPLAFGWFPQDV' A
#
# COMPACT_ATOMS: atom_id res chain seq x y z
N MET A 1 -28.51 32.39 9.46
CA MET A 1 -28.82 30.95 9.26
C MET A 1 -28.56 30.64 7.80
N LEU A 2 -27.52 29.89 7.46
CA LEU A 2 -27.20 29.56 6.07
C LEU A 2 -28.18 28.49 5.54
N PRO A 3 -28.64 28.55 4.28
CA PRO A 3 -29.60 27.60 3.73
C PRO A 3 -29.05 26.17 3.73
N SER A 4 -29.88 25.20 4.12
CA SER A 4 -29.57 23.77 4.17
C SER A 4 -29.12 23.18 2.81
N ALA A 5 -29.37 23.88 1.71
CA ALA A 5 -28.96 23.50 0.36
C ALA A 5 -27.43 23.53 0.12
N PHE A 6 -26.64 24.13 1.00
CA PHE A 6 -25.16 24.08 0.90
C PHE A 6 -24.57 22.83 1.58
N ARG A 7 -25.40 22.01 2.24
CA ARG A 7 -24.97 20.82 2.97
C ARG A 7 -24.95 19.56 2.11
N ASP A 8 -25.49 19.65 0.89
CA ASP A 8 -25.38 18.64 -0.17
C ASP A 8 -24.14 18.90 -1.03
N ALA A 9 -23.06 19.36 -0.40
CA ALA A 9 -21.72 19.30 -0.98
C ALA A 9 -21.39 17.82 -1.21
N GLN A 10 -21.81 17.33 -2.38
CA GLN A 10 -21.33 16.16 -3.09
C GLN A 10 -20.70 15.16 -2.14
N ILE A 11 -21.47 14.19 -1.64
CA ILE A 11 -20.91 13.01 -0.99
C ILE A 11 -20.11 12.27 -2.07
N ILE A 12 -18.90 12.75 -2.31
CA ILE A 12 -17.88 12.06 -3.06
C ILE A 12 -17.71 10.78 -2.26
N SER A 13 -18.15 9.65 -2.83
CA SER A 13 -17.90 8.33 -2.28
C SER A 13 -16.38 8.19 -2.17
N LYS A 14 -15.82 8.52 -1.02
CA LYS A 14 -14.38 8.46 -0.81
C LYS A 14 -13.99 6.99 -0.84
N PRO A 15 -12.98 6.60 -1.64
CA PRO A 15 -12.52 5.23 -1.64
C PRO A 15 -11.86 4.92 -0.30
N ASP A 16 -12.20 3.78 0.29
CA ASP A 16 -11.47 3.22 1.42
C ASP A 16 -10.20 2.52 0.92
N VAL A 17 -9.06 2.87 1.49
CA VAL A 17 -7.76 2.29 1.11
C VAL A 17 -7.25 1.44 2.27
N TYR A 18 -7.13 0.14 2.04
CA TYR A 18 -6.55 -0.81 3.00
C TYR A 18 -5.09 -1.09 2.62
N MET A 19 -4.18 -0.88 3.58
CA MET A 19 -2.76 -1.17 3.43
C MET A 19 -2.37 -2.32 4.35
N PHE A 20 -1.87 -3.40 3.76
CA PHE A 20 -1.36 -4.56 4.50
C PHE A 20 0.16 -4.62 4.34
N ILE A 21 0.86 -4.61 5.47
CA ILE A 21 2.32 -4.72 5.52
C ILE A 21 2.67 -6.09 6.09
N LEU A 22 3.43 -6.87 5.33
CA LEU A 22 3.96 -8.16 5.76
C LEU A 22 5.45 -7.98 6.03
N ASP A 23 5.83 -8.05 7.31
CA ASP A 23 7.23 -7.99 7.72
C ASP A 23 7.91 -9.38 7.62
N SER A 24 9.24 -9.37 7.48
CA SER A 24 10.10 -10.55 7.49
C SER A 24 9.86 -11.57 6.36
N THR A 25 9.21 -11.18 5.26
CA THR A 25 9.05 -12.01 4.06
C THR A 25 9.89 -11.49 2.89
N SER A 26 10.62 -12.37 2.20
CA SER A 26 11.22 -12.03 0.90
C SER A 26 10.22 -12.24 -0.25
N SER A 27 10.45 -11.58 -1.39
CA SER A 27 9.61 -11.74 -2.59
C SER A 27 9.52 -13.20 -3.06
N PHE A 28 10.63 -13.93 -2.97
CA PHE A 28 10.69 -15.35 -3.34
C PHE A 28 9.91 -16.22 -2.34
N MET A 29 10.07 -15.99 -1.04
CA MET A 29 9.31 -16.71 -0.01
C MET A 29 7.81 -16.46 -0.15
N ALA A 30 7.39 -15.21 -0.38
CA ALA A 30 5.99 -14.87 -0.58
C ALA A 30 5.40 -15.58 -1.81
N LYS A 31 6.11 -15.61 -2.93
CA LYS A 31 5.68 -16.34 -4.15
C LYS A 31 5.48 -17.83 -3.91
N ARG A 32 6.34 -18.46 -3.11
CA ARG A 32 6.28 -19.90 -2.83
C ARG A 32 5.27 -20.26 -1.75
N SER A 33 5.17 -19.46 -0.69
CA SER A 33 4.35 -19.75 0.49
C SER A 33 2.92 -19.25 0.37
N LEU A 34 2.65 -18.24 -0.47
CA LEU A 34 1.32 -17.63 -0.64
C LEU A 34 0.77 -17.75 -2.07
N PRO A 35 0.84 -18.93 -2.74
CA PRO A 35 0.43 -19.05 -4.14
C PRO A 35 -1.07 -18.79 -4.33
N LYS A 36 -1.91 -19.20 -3.37
CA LYS A 36 -3.36 -18.97 -3.40
C LYS A 36 -3.71 -17.49 -3.27
N THR A 37 -3.04 -16.77 -2.38
CA THR A 37 -3.24 -15.33 -2.18
C THR A 37 -2.85 -14.56 -3.43
N ILE A 38 -1.70 -14.87 -4.04
CA ILE A 38 -1.27 -14.22 -5.27
C ILE A 38 -2.24 -14.50 -6.43
N ALA A 39 -2.70 -15.75 -6.57
CA ALA A 39 -3.68 -16.10 -7.59
C ALA A 39 -5.02 -15.34 -7.40
N TYR A 40 -5.50 -15.26 -6.15
CA TYR A 40 -6.69 -14.49 -5.81
C TYR A 40 -6.53 -12.99 -6.12
N LEU A 41 -5.43 -12.37 -5.69
CA LEU A 41 -5.14 -10.97 -5.97
C LEU A 41 -5.10 -10.69 -7.48
N LYS A 42 -4.49 -11.57 -8.27
CA LYS A 42 -4.50 -11.45 -9.74
C LYS A 42 -5.90 -11.58 -10.33
N SER A 43 -6.75 -12.45 -9.80
CA SER A 43 -8.13 -12.62 -10.28
C SER A 43 -9.02 -11.39 -10.06
N ILE A 44 -8.72 -10.56 -9.06
CA ILE A 44 -9.43 -9.31 -8.79
C ILE A 44 -8.76 -8.09 -9.45
N GLY A 45 -7.84 -8.30 -10.40
CA GLY A 45 -7.14 -7.24 -11.13
C GLY A 45 -5.91 -6.68 -10.42
N GLY A 46 -5.40 -7.34 -9.38
CA GLY A 46 -4.20 -6.94 -8.67
C GLY A 46 -2.94 -7.04 -9.51
N VAL A 47 -2.10 -6.01 -9.44
CA VAL A 47 -0.82 -5.92 -10.14
C VAL A 47 0.32 -6.29 -9.20
N GLN A 48 1.20 -7.18 -9.66
CA GLN A 48 2.41 -7.56 -8.92
C GLN A 48 3.61 -6.77 -9.44
N MET A 49 4.29 -6.03 -8.57
CA MET A 49 5.53 -5.32 -8.88
C MET A 49 6.73 -6.21 -8.59
N GLU A 50 7.32 -6.82 -9.64
CA GLU A 50 8.36 -7.85 -9.47
C GLU A 50 9.76 -7.31 -9.13
N PHE A 51 10.00 -6.02 -9.32
CA PHE A 51 11.32 -5.39 -9.16
C PHE A 51 11.31 -4.22 -8.17
N LEU A 52 10.35 -4.21 -7.23
CA LEU A 52 10.34 -3.21 -6.17
C LEU A 52 11.46 -3.52 -5.16
N ASN A 53 12.52 -2.72 -5.22
CA ASN A 53 13.68 -2.87 -4.34
C ASN A 53 13.43 -2.23 -2.97
N LYS A 54 14.07 -2.79 -1.94
CA LYS A 54 14.17 -2.17 -0.61
C LYS A 54 15.04 -0.91 -0.68
N VAL A 55 14.70 0.10 0.14
CA VAL A 55 15.47 1.34 0.30
C VAL A 55 16.69 1.11 1.21
N GLY A 56 16.57 0.24 2.21
CA GLY A 56 17.67 -0.11 3.11
C GLY A 56 17.44 -1.42 3.88
N ASP A 57 18.40 -1.79 4.73
CA ASP A 57 18.29 -2.97 5.59
C ASP A 57 17.43 -2.67 6.84
N ASN A 58 16.59 -3.64 7.24
CA ASN A 58 15.59 -3.56 8.31
C ASN A 58 14.30 -2.81 7.96
N SER A 59 13.29 -2.88 8.83
CA SER A 59 11.95 -2.38 8.55
C SER A 59 11.85 -0.84 8.59
N ARG A 60 12.68 -0.16 9.40
CA ARG A 60 12.68 1.32 9.54
C ARG A 60 12.98 2.05 8.21
N PRO A 61 14.10 1.79 7.52
CA PRO A 61 14.41 2.50 6.28
C PRO A 61 13.50 2.14 5.11
N ASN A 62 12.61 1.14 5.23
CA ASN A 62 11.63 0.79 4.20
C ASN A 62 10.23 1.34 4.52
N GLY A 63 9.83 1.33 5.79
CA GLY A 63 8.50 1.80 6.20
C GLY A 63 8.34 3.31 6.15
N PHE A 64 9.38 4.07 6.51
CA PHE A 64 9.31 5.54 6.48
C PHE A 64 9.18 6.11 5.06
N PRO A 65 9.97 5.67 4.06
CA PRO A 65 9.77 6.10 2.67
C PRO A 65 8.41 5.69 2.12
N LEU A 66 7.90 4.50 2.47
CA LEU A 66 6.60 4.02 2.01
C LEU A 66 5.45 4.90 2.54
N ALA A 67 5.51 5.31 3.81
CA ALA A 67 4.43 6.05 4.44
C ALA A 67 4.51 7.57 4.22
N PHE A 68 5.72 8.13 4.18
CA PHE A 68 5.94 9.58 4.21
C PHE A 68 6.73 10.12 3.02
N GLY A 69 7.25 9.26 2.13
CA GLY A 69 8.12 9.66 1.03
C GLY A 69 9.50 10.15 1.48
N TRP A 70 9.87 9.90 2.73
CA TRP A 70 11.16 10.31 3.33
C TRP A 70 12.24 9.29 3.03
N PHE A 71 13.36 9.70 2.44
CA PHE A 71 14.48 8.81 2.16
C PHE A 71 15.61 9.01 3.18
N PRO A 72 16.32 7.93 3.60
CA PRO A 72 17.43 8.05 4.56
C PRO A 72 18.59 8.96 4.12
N GLN A 73 18.66 9.33 2.84
CA GLN A 73 19.61 10.28 2.27
C GLN A 73 19.21 11.76 2.42
N ASP A 74 18.05 12.04 3.01
CA ASP A 74 17.56 13.40 3.29
C ASP A 74 18.09 13.97 4.63
N VAL A 75 19.13 13.35 5.22
CA VAL A 75 19.82 13.76 6.46
C VAL A 75 21.33 13.87 6.27
#